data_AF-A0A2L2LM64-F1
#
_entry.id   AF-A0A2L2LM64-F1
#
_cell.length_a   1.000
_cell.length_b   1.000
_cell.length_c   1.000
_cell.angle_alpha   90.00
_cell.angle_beta   90.00
_cell.angle_gamma   90.00
#
_symmetry.space_group_name_H-M   'P 1'
#
loop_
_entity.id
_entity.type
_entity.pdbx_description
1 polymer ?
#
loop_
_entity_poly.entity_id
_entity_poly.type
_entity_poly.pdbx_seq_one_letter_code
_entity_poly.pdbx_strand_id
1 'polypeptide(L)' 'MRHGFDVASPAGPKYYAVVDCEFDTEDSMKTALASPQGEAAAADVPNYASAGVTILTFEVAPQLGSEIFPGVA' A
#
# COMPACT_ATOMS: atom_id res chain seq x y z
N MET A 1 -1.86 7.56 -5.46
CA MET A 1 -2.23 6.14 -5.29
C MET A 1 -1.67 5.36 -6.46
N ARG A 2 -0.73 4.44 -6.18
CA ARG A 2 -0.14 3.55 -7.17
C ARG A 2 -0.50 2.11 -6.79
N HIS A 3 -0.64 1.23 -7.77
CA HIS A 3 -0.88 -0.19 -7.51
C HIS A 3 -0.19 -1.04 -8.59
N GLY A 4 0.02 -2.31 -8.28
CA GLY A 4 0.55 -3.30 -9.21
C GLY A 4 0.04 -4.70 -8.89
N PHE A 5 -0.07 -5.53 -9.91
CA PHE A 5 -0.49 -6.94 -9.82
C PHE A 5 0.65 -7.87 -10.23
N ASP A 6 0.48 -9.17 -9.97
CA ASP A 6 1.41 -10.23 -10.36
C ASP A 6 2.85 -9.96 -9.88
N VAL A 7 2.97 -9.56 -8.60
CA VAL A 7 4.26 -9.18 -8.00
C VAL A 7 5.24 -10.35 -7.99
N ALA A 8 6.25 -10.26 -8.86
CA ALA A 8 7.31 -11.25 -8.95
C ALA A 8 8.38 -11.04 -7.87
N SER A 9 8.90 -12.14 -7.33
CA SER A 9 10.11 -12.12 -6.50
C SER A 9 11.04 -13.26 -6.90
N PRO A 10 12.36 -13.16 -6.66
CA PRO A 10 13.30 -14.24 -6.92
C PRO A 10 12.98 -15.54 -6.17
N ALA A 11 12.24 -15.46 -5.06
CA ALA A 11 11.79 -16.60 -4.26
C ALA A 11 10.40 -17.14 -4.68
N GLY A 12 9.83 -16.61 -5.78
CA GLY A 12 8.46 -16.90 -6.21
C GLY A 12 7.44 -15.83 -5.78
N PRO A 13 6.22 -15.84 -6.32
CA PRO A 13 5.20 -14.83 -6.03
C PRO A 13 4.72 -14.96 -4.57
N LYS A 14 4.96 -13.91 -3.77
CA LYS A 14 4.57 -13.86 -2.35
C LYS A 14 3.31 -13.02 -2.13
N TYR A 15 3.10 -12.00 -2.95
CA TYR A 15 1.94 -11.12 -2.89
C TYR A 15 1.29 -11.07 -4.28
N TYR A 16 -0.04 -11.08 -4.34
CA TYR A 16 -0.76 -10.95 -5.60
C TYR A 16 -0.80 -9.50 -6.09
N ALA A 17 -1.02 -8.56 -5.15
CA ALA A 17 -1.12 -7.15 -5.44
C ALA A 17 -0.36 -6.32 -4.40
N VAL A 18 0.07 -5.12 -4.81
CA VAL A 18 0.60 -4.07 -3.94
C VAL A 18 -0.14 -2.78 -4.22
N VAL A 19 -0.43 -2.01 -3.17
CA VAL A 19 -1.01 -0.67 -3.27
C VAL A 19 -0.16 0.26 -2.42
N ASP A 20 0.26 1.36 -3.01
CA ASP A 20 1.01 2.43 -2.35
C ASP A 20 0.08 3.61 -2.09
N CYS A 21 0.01 3.99 -0.82
CA CYS A 21 -0.72 5.15 -0.31
C CYS A 21 0.28 6.15 0.28
N GLU A 22 0.39 7.32 -0.34
CA GLU A 22 1.23 8.42 0.12
C GLU A 22 0.38 9.47 0.83
N PHE A 23 0.95 10.08 1.87
CA PHE A 23 0.32 11.13 2.66
C PHE A 23 1.32 12.27 2.84
N ASP A 24 0.81 13.51 2.88
CA ASP A 24 1.64 14.70 3.04
C ASP A 24 2.44 14.69 4.35
N THR A 25 1.85 14.12 5.41
CA THR A 25 2.47 13.99 6.73
C THR A 25 2.03 12.70 7.40
N GLU A 26 2.80 12.26 8.41
CA GLU A 26 2.45 11.11 9.25
C GLU A 26 1.10 11.33 9.99
N ASP A 27 0.80 12.57 10.40
CA ASP A 27 -0.43 12.91 11.10
C ASP A 27 -1.66 12.80 10.17
N SER A 28 -1.51 13.24 8.91
CA SER A 28 -2.53 13.06 7.87
C SER A 28 -2.83 11.58 7.64
N MET A 29 -1.79 10.73 7.59
CA MET A 29 -1.97 9.27 7.47
C MET A 29 -2.74 8.70 8.66
N LYS A 30 -2.31 9.03 9.90
CA LYS A 30 -2.97 8.52 11.11
C LYS A 30 -4.44 8.94 11.18
N THR A 31 -4.72 10.20 10.85
CA THR A 31 -6.08 10.74 10.79
C THR A 31 -6.92 10.01 9.75
N ALA A 32 -6.37 9.76 8.56
CA ALA A 32 -7.07 9.01 7.51
C ALA A 32 -7.36 7.56 7.93
N LEU A 33 -6.40 6.87 8.52
CA LEU A 33 -6.55 5.48 8.96
C LEU A 33 -7.55 5.33 10.11
N ALA A 34 -7.64 6.33 11.00
CA ALA A 34 -8.59 6.36 12.12
C ALA A 34 -9.98 6.90 11.73
N SER A 35 -10.18 7.30 10.47
CA SER A 35 -11.47 7.82 10.01
C SER A 35 -12.52 6.71 9.83
N PRO A 36 -13.82 7.03 9.85
CA PRO A 36 -14.87 6.06 9.54
C PRO A 36 -14.69 5.37 8.18
N GLN A 37 -14.13 6.09 7.19
CA GLN A 37 -13.81 5.54 5.87
C GLN A 37 -12.63 4.58 5.94
N GLY A 38 -11.61 4.87 6.75
CA GLY A 38 -10.47 3.98 6.99
C GLY A 38 -10.87 2.68 7.66
N GLU A 39 -11.75 2.76 8.67
CA GLU A 39 -12.33 1.58 9.33
C GLU A 39 -13.16 0.74 8.36
N ALA A 40 -14.00 1.37 7.53
CA ALA A 40 -14.78 0.67 6.52
C ALA A 40 -13.90 -0.03 5.49
N ALA A 41 -12.82 0.61 5.03
CA ALA A 41 -11.86 0.02 4.10
C ALA A 41 -11.14 -1.19 4.75
N ALA A 42 -10.72 -1.08 6.01
CA ALA A 42 -10.09 -2.18 6.74
C ALA A 42 -11.05 -3.37 6.93
N ALA A 43 -12.33 -3.10 7.19
CA ALA A 43 -13.36 -4.12 7.33
C ALA A 43 -13.68 -4.84 6.00
N ASP A 44 -13.40 -4.21 4.86
CA ASP A 44 -13.62 -4.79 3.53
C ASP A 44 -12.48 -5.71 3.07
N VAL A 45 -11.28 -5.59 3.67
CA VAL A 45 -10.09 -6.40 3.31
C VAL A 45 -10.38 -7.90 3.21
N PRO A 46 -11.07 -8.55 4.17
CA PRO A 46 -11.35 -9.98 4.09
C PRO A 46 -12.21 -10.39 2.89
N ASN A 47 -12.95 -9.47 2.27
CA ASN A 47 -13.80 -9.76 1.12
C ASN A 47 -12.98 -9.99 -0.16
N TYR A 48 -11.78 -9.41 -0.28
CA TYR A 48 -10.96 -9.47 -1.49
C TYR A 48 -9.53 -9.98 -1.28
N ALA A 49 -9.03 -10.00 -0.04
CA ALA A 49 -7.69 -10.47 0.31
C ALA A 49 -7.76 -11.56 1.39
N SER A 50 -8.36 -12.70 1.05
CA SER A 50 -8.61 -13.81 1.98
C SER A 50 -7.34 -14.42 2.60
N ALA A 51 -6.19 -14.28 1.94
CA ALA A 51 -4.88 -14.66 2.47
C ALA A 51 -4.32 -13.65 3.50
N GLY A 52 -5.04 -12.56 3.74
CA GLY A 52 -4.62 -11.42 4.55
C GLY A 52 -3.84 -10.38 3.75
N VAL A 53 -3.49 -9.30 4.43
CA VAL A 53 -2.66 -8.21 3.91
C VAL A 53 -1.51 -7.93 4.87
N THR A 54 -0.40 -7.44 4.33
CA THR A 54 0.71 -6.89 5.12
C THR A 54 0.78 -5.40 4.83
N ILE A 55 0.68 -4.57 5.87
CA ILE A 55 0.81 -3.11 5.75
C ILE A 55 2.21 -2.72 6.18
N LEU A 56 2.90 -1.96 5.33
CA LEU A 56 4.18 -1.37 5.62
C LEU A 56 4.01 0.14 5.74
N THR A 57 4.44 0.69 6.86
CA THR A 57 4.48 2.14 7.10
C THR A 57 5.93 2.55 7.22
N PHE A 58 6.37 3.46 6.37
CA PHE A 58 7.73 3.97 6.35
C PHE A 58 7.75 5.41 5.84
N GLU A 59 8.73 6.18 6.28
CA GLU A 59 9.00 7.50 5.73
C GLU A 59 9.60 7.35 4.32
N VAL A 60 9.07 8.10 3.36
CA VAL A 60 9.61 8.15 2.01
C VAL A 60 10.74 9.17 2.01
N ALA A 61 12.00 8.70 1.98
CA ALA A 61 13.13 9.59 1.79
C ALA A 61 12.97 10.36 0.46
N PRO A 62 13.38 11.64 0.38
CA PRO A 62 13.15 12.50 -0.80
C PRO A 62 13.64 11.89 -2.12
N GLN A 63 14.66 11.03 -2.04
CA GLN A 63 15.23 10.36 -3.20
C GLN A 63 14.40 9.16 -3.67
N LEU A 64 13.51 8.59 -2.84
CA LEU A 64 12.69 7.42 -3.15
C LEU A 64 11.24 7.78 -3.54
N GLY A 65 10.99 9.05 -3.86
CA GLY A 65 9.72 9.50 -4.43
C GLY A 65 9.47 8.94 -5.84
N SER A 66 8.35 9.34 -6.44
CA SER A 66 7.81 8.88 -7.75
C SER A 66 8.78 8.79 -8.95
N GLU A 67 10.02 9.25 -8.82
CA GLU A 67 11.06 9.26 -9.84
C GLU A 67 11.88 7.95 -9.94
N ILE A 68 11.92 7.10 -8.89
CA ILE A 68 12.84 5.94 -8.87
C ILE A 68 12.27 4.65 -9.50
N PHE A 69 10.96 4.51 -9.67
CA PHE A 69 10.35 3.29 -10.24
C PHE A 69 9.51 3.58 -11.50
N PRO A 70 10.15 3.85 -12.65
CA PRO A 70 9.45 3.94 -13.92
C PRO A 70 9.01 2.54 -14.37
N GLY A 71 7.73 2.37 -14.72
CA GLY A 71 7.29 1.23 -15.55
C GLY A 71 6.69 0.01 -14.85
N VAL A 72 6.12 0.14 -13.65
CA VAL A 72 5.11 -0.83 -13.18
C VAL A 72 3.74 -0.24 -13.48
N ALA A 73 3.20 -0.59 -14.64
CA ALA A 73 1.86 -0.26 -15.12
C ALA A 73 1.11 -1.56 -15.43
#